data_AF-A0A954F0Z6-F1
#
_entry.id   AF-A0A954F0Z6-F1
#
_cell.length_a   1.000
_cell.length_b   1.000
_cell.length_c   1.000
_cell.angle_alpha   90.00
_cell.angle_beta   90.00
_cell.angle_gamma   90.00
#
_symmetry.space_group_name_H-M   'P 1'
#
loop_
_entity.id
_entity.type
_entity.pdbx_description
1 polymer ?
#
loop_
_entity_poly.entity_id
_entity_poly.type
_entity_poly.pdbx_seq_one_letter_code
_entity_poly.pdbx_strand_id
1 'polypeptide(L)'
;MIFFQQLFSEDILSIALKSIFSENLALSFFLGMCTFLAVSKNVKTAFQLGLAVIVVQGITVPVNNVIYQYLLKPGALAWTENETLAQQDLTFLGLISYIGTIAAMVQILE
;
A
#
# COMPACT_ATOMS: atom_id res chain seq x y z
N MET A 1 -26.01 27.46 27.78
CA MET A 1 -26.41 28.05 26.48
C MET A 1 -25.35 28.95 25.84
N ILE A 2 -24.27 29.33 26.53
CA ILE A 2 -23.18 30.18 25.98
C ILE A 2 -22.01 29.34 25.40
N PHE A 3 -21.85 28.08 25.85
CA PHE A 3 -20.75 27.19 25.41
C PHE A 3 -20.96 26.50 24.05
N PHE A 4 -22.19 26.49 23.50
CA PHE A 4 -22.51 25.81 22.23
C PHE A 4 -22.47 26.76 21.01
N GLN A 5 -22.46 28.08 21.23
CA GLN A 5 -22.47 29.09 20.15
C GLN A 5 -21.06 29.45 19.64
N GLN A 6 -20.01 29.20 20.44
CA GLN A 6 -18.62 29.58 20.10
C GLN A 6 -17.85 28.49 19.31
N LEU A 7 -18.44 27.29 19.16
CA LEU A 7 -17.82 26.11 18.53
C LEU A 7 -18.18 25.97 17.03
N PHE A 8 -19.16 26.71 16.51
CA PHE A 8 -19.80 26.35 15.23
C PHE A 8 -19.12 26.93 13.97
N SER A 9 -18.23 27.92 14.06
CA SER A 9 -17.60 28.49 12.85
C SER A 9 -16.25 27.85 12.50
N GLU A 10 -15.40 27.61 13.49
CA GLU A 10 -14.07 27.03 13.28
C GLU A 10 -14.14 25.50 13.08
N ASP A 11 -15.01 24.80 13.81
CA ASP A 11 -15.10 23.34 13.72
C ASP A 11 -15.88 22.84 12.49
N ILE A 12 -16.89 23.57 12.01
CA ILE A 12 -17.59 23.16 10.78
C ILE A 12 -16.66 23.32 9.58
N LEU A 13 -15.80 24.34 9.56
CA LEU A 13 -14.81 24.55 8.51
C LEU A 13 -13.67 23.54 8.60
N SER A 14 -13.20 23.20 9.80
CA SER A 14 -12.17 22.17 10.00
C SER A 14 -12.70 20.76 9.68
N ILE A 15 -13.94 20.43 10.06
CA ILE A 15 -14.62 19.18 9.71
C ILE A 15 -14.91 19.12 8.20
N ALA A 16 -15.35 20.22 7.58
CA ALA A 16 -15.57 20.28 6.14
C ALA A 16 -14.26 20.09 5.35
N LEU A 17 -13.17 20.76 5.73
CA LEU A 17 -11.86 20.58 5.09
C LEU A 17 -11.31 19.17 5.32
N LYS A 18 -11.45 18.63 6.53
CA LYS A 18 -11.06 17.25 6.86
C LYS A 18 -11.87 16.25 6.04
N SER A 19 -13.18 16.47 5.88
CA SER A 19 -14.07 15.63 5.08
C SER A 19 -13.75 15.71 3.58
N ILE A 20 -13.48 16.90 3.04
CA ILE A 20 -13.19 17.11 1.60
C ILE A 20 -11.82 16.56 1.18
N PHE A 21 -10.80 16.68 2.03
CA PHE A 21 -9.42 16.33 1.68
C PHE A 21 -8.86 15.09 2.37
N SER A 22 -9.09 14.92 3.67
CA SER A 22 -8.46 13.86 4.46
C SER A 22 -9.29 12.58 4.54
N GLU A 23 -10.62 12.69 4.59
CA GLU A 23 -11.53 11.54 4.69
C GLU A 23 -12.20 11.21 3.34
N ASN A 24 -12.03 12.06 2.33
CA ASN A 24 -12.49 11.77 0.98
C ASN A 24 -11.53 10.80 0.28
N LEU A 25 -11.88 9.53 0.32
CA LEU A 25 -11.12 8.44 -0.32
C LEU A 25 -10.80 8.77 -1.80
N ALA A 26 -11.74 9.38 -2.53
CA ALA A 26 -11.57 9.69 -3.94
C ALA A 26 -10.42 10.69 -4.21
N LEU A 27 -10.33 11.79 -3.45
CA LEU A 27 -9.30 12.81 -3.68
C LEU A 27 -7.91 12.36 -3.18
N SER A 28 -7.86 11.59 -2.10
CA SER A 28 -6.62 11.03 -1.56
C SER A 28 -5.96 10.03 -2.53
N PHE A 29 -6.75 9.18 -3.20
CA PHE A 29 -6.22 8.25 -4.20
C PHE A 29 -5.66 8.96 -5.46
N PHE A 30 -6.24 10.09 -5.88
CA PHE A 30 -5.77 10.81 -7.07
C PHE A 30 -4.46 11.58 -6.85
N LEU A 31 -4.17 12.06 -5.64
CA LEU A 31 -2.91 12.77 -5.33
C LEU A 31 -1.78 11.83 -4.88
N GLY A 32 -2.08 10.61 -4.43
CA GLY A 32 -1.09 9.68 -3.89
C GLY A 32 -0.35 8.82 -4.92
N MET A 33 -0.81 8.78 -6.17
CA MET A 33 -0.28 7.89 -7.20
C MET A 33 0.30 8.70 -8.36
N CYS A 34 1.60 8.99 -8.31
CA CYS A 34 2.33 9.72 -9.35
C CYS A 34 2.10 9.18 -10.77
N THR A 35 1.87 7.86 -10.92
CA THR A 35 1.55 7.20 -12.19
C THR A 35 0.15 7.54 -12.73
N PHE A 36 -0.83 7.81 -11.84
CA PHE A 36 -2.18 8.18 -12.24
C PHE A 36 -2.21 9.55 -12.93
N LEU A 37 -1.53 10.55 -12.35
CA LEU A 37 -1.47 11.89 -12.93
C LEU A 37 -0.81 11.90 -14.32
N ALA A 38 0.26 11.10 -14.50
CA ALA A 38 0.99 11.01 -15.76
C ALA A 38 0.15 10.38 -16.90
N VAL A 39 -0.69 9.39 -16.60
CA VAL A 39 -1.43 8.61 -17.62
C VAL A 39 -2.89 9.10 -17.79
N SER A 40 -3.36 10.01 -16.94
CA SER A 40 -4.73 10.55 -16.90
C SER A 40 -5.28 11.13 -18.22
N LYS A 41 -4.41 11.61 -19.13
CA LYS A 41 -4.82 12.23 -20.40
C LYS A 41 -5.23 11.23 -21.49
N ASN A 42 -4.79 9.98 -21.42
CA ASN A 42 -5.01 8.98 -22.47
C ASN A 42 -5.65 7.71 -21.90
N VAL A 43 -6.99 7.60 -22.03
CA VAL A 43 -7.77 6.45 -21.51
C VAL A 43 -7.26 5.10 -22.05
N LYS A 44 -6.81 5.07 -23.31
CA LYS A 44 -6.28 3.85 -23.93
C LYS A 44 -4.99 3.36 -23.24
N THR A 45 -4.10 4.29 -22.86
CA THR A 45 -2.87 3.98 -22.13
C THR A 45 -3.17 3.64 -20.68
N ALA A 46 -4.10 4.36 -20.03
CA ALA A 46 -4.54 4.09 -18.67
C ALA A 46 -5.10 2.67 -18.51
N PHE A 47 -5.86 2.19 -19.50
CA PHE A 47 -6.42 0.85 -19.50
C PHE A 47 -5.33 -0.24 -19.59
N GLN A 48 -4.33 -0.05 -20.45
CA GLN A 48 -3.21 -0.99 -20.59
C GLN A 48 -2.33 -1.02 -19.33
N LEU A 49 -2.05 0.14 -18.74
CA LEU A 49 -1.31 0.25 -17.48
C LEU A 49 -2.09 -0.40 -16.33
N GLY A 50 -3.40 -0.17 -16.24
CA GLY A 50 -4.25 -0.79 -15.23
C GLY A 50 -4.30 -2.31 -15.35
N LEU A 51 -4.41 -2.84 -16.57
CA LEU A 51 -4.38 -4.28 -16.82
C LEU A 51 -3.05 -4.90 -16.38
N ALA A 52 -1.92 -4.26 -16.71
CA ALA A 52 -0.60 -4.71 -16.28
C ALA A 52 -0.49 -4.79 -14.75
N VAL A 53 -0.95 -3.76 -14.03
CA VAL A 53 -0.91 -3.73 -12.56
C VAL A 53 -1.81 -4.81 -11.94
N ILE A 54 -2.99 -5.08 -12.52
CA ILE A 54 -3.89 -6.15 -12.04
C ILE A 54 -3.21 -7.51 -12.15
N VAL A 55 -2.53 -7.80 -13.26
CA VAL A 55 -1.80 -9.05 -13.46
C VAL A 55 -0.65 -9.18 -12.46
N VAL A 56 0.15 -8.12 -12.31
CA VAL A 56 1.27 -8.09 -11.34
C VAL A 56 0.76 -8.33 -9.92
N GLN A 57 -0.31 -7.65 -9.49
CA GLN A 57 -0.89 -7.88 -8.16
C GLN A 57 -1.50 -9.27 -8.01
N GLY A 58 -2.11 -9.82 -9.06
CA GLY A 58 -2.63 -11.18 -9.05
C GLY A 58 -1.57 -12.24 -8.74
N ILE A 59 -0.33 -12.02 -9.17
CA ILE A 59 0.82 -12.92 -8.90
C ILE A 59 1.52 -12.55 -7.60
N THR A 60 1.62 -11.26 -7.28
CA THR A 60 2.38 -10.78 -6.11
C THR A 60 1.69 -11.13 -4.80
N VAL A 61 0.36 -11.11 -4.73
CA VAL A 61 -0.39 -11.49 -3.52
C VAL A 61 -0.09 -12.92 -3.06
N PRO A 62 -0.20 -13.97 -3.89
CA PRO A 62 0.15 -15.32 -3.47
C PRO A 62 1.64 -15.48 -3.15
N VAL A 63 2.53 -14.81 -3.88
CA VAL A 63 3.98 -14.83 -3.60
C VAL A 63 4.29 -14.19 -2.23
N ASN A 64 3.66 -13.07 -1.89
CA ASN A 64 3.82 -12.42 -0.59
C ASN A 64 3.33 -13.32 0.56
N ASN A 65 2.28 -14.12 0.35
CA ASN A 65 1.82 -15.08 1.34
C ASN A 65 2.85 -16.20 1.59
N VAL A 66 3.51 -16.69 0.53
CA VAL A 66 4.62 -17.65 0.65
C VAL A 66 5.80 -17.02 1.39
N ILE A 67 6.21 -15.81 1.02
CA ILE A 67 7.30 -15.09 1.68
C ILE A 67 6.98 -14.88 3.17
N TYR A 68 5.74 -14.52 3.53
CA TYR A 68 5.36 -14.36 4.92
C TYR A 68 5.51 -15.65 5.73
N GLN A 69 5.04 -16.78 5.17
CA GLN A 69 5.05 -18.07 5.85
C GLN A 69 6.44 -18.71 5.95
N TYR A 70 7.32 -18.48 4.96
CA TYR A 70 8.63 -19.13 4.87
C TYR A 70 9.84 -18.25 5.21
N LEU A 71 9.70 -16.91 5.23
CA LEU A 71 10.78 -15.98 5.57
C LEU A 71 10.50 -15.08 6.79
N LEU A 72 9.27 -14.59 6.99
CA LEU A 72 9.01 -13.52 7.98
C LEU A 72 8.47 -14.03 9.31
N LYS A 73 7.66 -15.10 9.31
CA LYS A 73 7.04 -15.62 10.53
C LYS A 73 8.11 -16.12 11.51
N PRO A 74 7.97 -15.94 12.84
CA PRO A 74 8.86 -16.56 13.81
C PRO A 74 8.86 -18.08 13.62
N GLY A 75 10.04 -18.69 13.47
CA GLY A 75 10.20 -20.11 13.15
C GLY A 75 10.19 -20.45 11.65
N ALA A 76 9.99 -19.49 10.75
CA ALA A 76 9.88 -19.75 9.32
C ALA A 76 11.18 -20.23 8.67
N LEU A 77 12.34 -19.78 9.16
CA LEU A 77 13.67 -20.23 8.73
C LEU A 77 14.11 -21.57 9.36
N ALA A 78 13.20 -22.36 9.93
CA ALA A 78 13.52 -23.70 10.41
C ALA A 78 14.08 -24.62 9.31
N TRP A 79 13.93 -24.26 8.03
CA TRP A 79 14.51 -24.97 6.89
C TRP A 79 15.98 -24.62 6.60
N THR A 80 16.56 -23.57 7.21
CA THR A 80 17.95 -23.14 6.94
C THR A 80 18.96 -23.60 8.00
N GLU A 81 18.61 -24.61 8.80
CA GLU A 81 19.48 -25.30 9.79
C GLU A 81 20.24 -24.40 10.79
N ASN A 82 19.81 -23.15 11.00
CA ASN A 82 20.41 -22.22 11.96
C ASN A 82 19.43 -21.87 13.09
N GLU A 83 19.61 -22.50 14.26
CA GLU A 83 18.73 -22.37 15.44
C GLU A 83 18.68 -20.95 16.03
N THR A 84 19.75 -20.16 15.87
CA THR A 84 19.84 -18.77 16.35
C THR A 84 19.05 -17.78 15.50
N LEU A 85 18.82 -18.06 14.22
CA LEU A 85 18.01 -17.22 13.31
C LEU A 85 16.56 -17.69 13.23
N ALA A 86 16.28 -18.95 13.59
CA ALA A 86 14.94 -19.52 13.54
C ALA A 86 13.95 -18.84 14.51
N GLN A 87 14.40 -18.29 15.63
CA GLN A 87 13.53 -17.62 16.62
C GLN A 87 13.50 -16.10 16.49
N GLN A 88 14.21 -15.52 15.54
CA GLN A 88 14.28 -14.07 15.40
C GLN A 88 13.07 -13.56 14.62
N ASP A 89 12.40 -12.54 15.15
CA ASP A 89 11.25 -11.92 14.50
C ASP A 89 11.72 -11.04 13.33
N LEU A 90 11.60 -11.56 12.11
CA LEU A 90 11.92 -10.84 10.87
C LEU A 90 10.73 -10.07 10.31
N THR A 91 9.62 -9.97 11.04
CA THR A 91 8.45 -9.18 10.63
C THR A 91 8.81 -7.73 10.32
N PHE A 92 9.84 -7.17 10.96
CA PHE A 92 10.36 -5.83 10.66
C PHE A 92 10.87 -5.68 9.21
N LEU A 93 11.50 -6.72 8.64
CA LEU A 93 11.94 -6.73 7.25
C LEU A 93 10.80 -6.94 6.25
N GLY A 94 9.59 -7.22 6.74
CA GLY A 94 8.46 -7.58 5.89
C GLY A 94 8.09 -6.50 4.89
N LEU A 95 8.05 -5.24 5.32
CA LEU A 95 7.78 -4.11 4.43
C LEU A 95 8.77 -4.04 3.26
N ILE A 96 10.06 -4.20 3.54
CA ILE A 96 11.11 -4.14 2.52
C ILE A 96 11.03 -5.36 1.59
N SER A 97 10.72 -6.54 2.11
CA SER A 97 10.56 -7.76 1.30
C SER A 97 9.39 -7.67 0.31
N TYR A 98 8.27 -7.08 0.72
CA TYR A 98 7.10 -6.92 -0.13
C TYR A 98 7.35 -5.88 -1.23
N ILE A 99 7.98 -4.75 -0.88
CA ILE A 99 8.37 -3.73 -1.87
C ILE A 99 9.37 -4.32 -2.88
N GLY A 100 10.37 -5.09 -2.43
CA GLY A 100 11.32 -5.77 -3.30
C GLY A 100 10.68 -6.78 -4.24
N THR A 101 9.67 -7.53 -3.75
CA THR A 101 8.92 -8.49 -4.58
C THR A 101 8.11 -7.78 -5.64
N ILE A 102 7.41 -6.68 -5.29
CA ILE A 102 6.67 -5.86 -6.26
C ILE A 102 7.63 -5.29 -7.32
N ALA A 103 8.79 -4.76 -6.90
CA ALA A 103 9.79 -4.21 -7.81
C ALA A 103 10.32 -5.28 -8.80
N ALA A 104 10.65 -6.47 -8.31
CA ALA A 104 11.09 -7.58 -9.16
C ALA A 104 10.00 -8.01 -10.16
N MET A 105 8.73 -8.06 -9.74
CA MET A 105 7.61 -8.42 -10.62
C MET A 105 7.35 -7.37 -11.69
N VAL A 106 7.45 -6.07 -11.35
CA VAL A 106 7.34 -4.98 -12.32
C VAL A 106 8.50 -5.01 -13.30
N GLN A 107 9.72 -5.30 -12.83
CA GLN A 107 10.92 -5.41 -13.67
C GLN A 107 10.82 -6.54 -14.71
N ILE A 108 10.12 -7.63 -14.40
CA ILE A 108 9.88 -8.74 -15.35
C ILE A 108 8.89 -8.33 -16.46
N LEU A 109 8.01 -7.36 -16.19
CA LEU A 109 7.00 -6.88 -17.13
C LEU A 109 7.51 -5.76 -18.04
N GLU A 110 8.58 -5.06 -17.64
CA GLU A 110 9.32 -4.09 -18.46
C GLU A 110 10.15 -4.79 -19.54
#